data_AF-A0A069DRL0-F1
#
_entry.id   AF-A0A069DRL0-F1
#
_cell.length_a   1.000
_cell.length_b   1.000
_cell.length_c   1.000
_cell.angle_alpha   90.00
_cell.angle_beta   90.00
_cell.angle_gamma   90.00
#
_symmetry.space_group_name_H-M   'P 1'
#
loop_
_entity.id
_entity.type
_entity.pdbx_description
1 polymer ?
#
loop_
_entity_poly.entity_id
_entity_poly.type
_entity_poly.pdbx_seq_one_letter_code
_entity_poly.pdbx_strand_id
1 'polypeptide(L)'
;IVADPIETFMDSKPVKEKKVELEKKLETLRKKQDKEKMRLQCSLDPDKPKTKFYMSNKLVKRLSSKNMDSSAESGDASGRGTTGQPGDEGATTEVGRSIPRSHSERMLAVFKDHICQERELLEKYHEMIFASAQKAMLASQSQQLKMLHALLERETSDVMRRLQTSRRQEVKALAKQHRDRDELVRMKREVASAMVEKGVHERVRLTEIYEKKREELERQHNEIRNQLSGEKAKAKASLLNELERRSARVEQDIDLDPRSSDR
;
A
#
# COMPACT_ATOMS: atom_id res chain seq x y z
N ILE A 1 25.94 -14.16 -6.04
CA ILE A 1 24.55 -13.80 -5.64
C ILE A 1 24.52 -12.29 -5.59
N VAL A 2 23.56 -11.67 -6.27
CA VAL A 2 23.44 -10.22 -6.41
C VAL A 2 21.98 -9.88 -6.12
N ALA A 3 21.72 -8.70 -5.55
CA ALA A 3 20.36 -8.23 -5.32
C ALA A 3 19.60 -8.10 -6.65
N ASP A 4 18.33 -8.53 -6.67
CA ASP A 4 17.48 -8.30 -7.84
C ASP A 4 17.12 -6.81 -7.92
N PRO A 5 17.06 -6.23 -9.13
CA PRO A 5 16.76 -4.81 -9.30
C PRO A 5 15.28 -4.52 -9.05
N ILE A 6 14.96 -3.25 -8.79
CA ILE A 6 13.63 -2.81 -8.34
C ILE A 6 12.51 -3.14 -9.34
N GLU A 7 12.82 -3.09 -10.63
CA GLU A 7 11.91 -3.35 -11.74
C GLU A 7 11.29 -4.76 -11.62
N THR A 8 12.10 -5.72 -11.19
CA THR A 8 11.68 -7.12 -10.96
C THR A 8 10.50 -7.22 -10.00
N PHE A 9 10.49 -6.39 -8.95
CA PHE A 9 9.43 -6.39 -7.93
C PHE A 9 8.21 -5.60 -8.39
N MET A 10 8.43 -4.51 -9.12
CA MET A 10 7.36 -3.71 -9.73
C MET A 10 6.65 -4.42 -10.89
N ASP A 11 7.31 -5.41 -11.49
CA ASP A 11 6.76 -6.30 -12.52
C ASP A 11 6.16 -7.60 -11.98
N SER A 12 6.15 -7.76 -10.66
CA SER A 12 5.56 -8.94 -10.04
C SER A 12 4.06 -9.04 -10.34
N LYS A 13 3.59 -10.28 -10.53
CA LYS A 13 2.18 -10.59 -10.77
C LYS A 13 1.21 -9.86 -9.81
N PRO A 14 1.39 -9.89 -8.47
CA PRO A 14 0.47 -9.19 -7.58
C PRO A 14 0.44 -7.66 -7.79
N VAL A 15 1.57 -7.06 -8.16
CA VAL A 15 1.61 -5.62 -8.49
C VAL A 15 0.83 -5.33 -9.77
N LYS A 16 1.03 -6.13 -10.82
CA LYS A 16 0.31 -5.98 -12.10
C LYS A 16 -1.20 -6.14 -11.92
N GLU A 17 -1.63 -7.13 -11.13
CA GLU A 17 -3.04 -7.33 -10.80
C GLU A 17 -3.64 -6.11 -10.07
N LYS A 18 -2.90 -5.51 -9.13
CA LYS A 18 -3.36 -4.29 -8.43
C LYS A 18 -3.42 -3.05 -9.33
N LYS A 19 -2.51 -2.90 -10.27
CA LYS A 19 -2.56 -1.83 -11.28
C LYS A 19 -3.80 -1.96 -12.17
N VAL A 20 -4.08 -3.15 -12.69
CA VAL A 20 -5.28 -3.43 -13.50
C VAL A 20 -6.57 -3.24 -12.68
N GLU A 21 -6.57 -3.64 -11.41
CA GLU A 21 -7.71 -3.44 -10.52
C GLU A 21 -7.98 -1.94 -10.27
N LEU A 22 -6.93 -1.13 -10.10
CA LEU A 22 -7.03 0.33 -9.98
C LEU A 22 -7.62 0.95 -11.25
N GLU A 23 -7.09 0.60 -12.43
CA GLU A 23 -7.57 1.11 -13.72
C GLU A 23 -9.08 0.86 -13.90
N LYS A 24 -9.54 -0.36 -13.60
CA LYS A 24 -10.96 -0.71 -13.65
C LYS A 24 -11.79 0.14 -12.69
N LYS A 25 -11.31 0.38 -11.47
CA LYS A 25 -12.04 1.21 -10.48
C LYS A 25 -12.07 2.69 -10.88
N LEU A 26 -10.97 3.24 -11.39
CA LEU A 26 -10.93 4.60 -11.93
C LEU A 26 -11.91 4.78 -13.09
N GLU A 27 -11.96 3.81 -14.00
CA GLU A 27 -12.91 3.83 -15.12
C GLU A 27 -14.37 3.82 -14.65
N THR A 28 -14.69 3.01 -13.63
CA THR A 28 -16.05 3.04 -13.04
C THR A 28 -16.36 4.37 -12.33
N LEU A 29 -15.36 4.99 -11.72
CA LEU A 29 -15.51 6.27 -11.01
C LEU A 29 -15.76 7.42 -12.00
N ARG A 30 -15.02 7.45 -13.12
CA ARG A 30 -15.24 8.39 -14.23
C ARG A 30 -16.65 8.29 -14.79
N LYS A 31 -17.11 7.07 -15.10
CA LYS A 31 -18.49 6.82 -15.55
C LYS A 31 -19.57 7.28 -14.56
N LYS A 32 -19.31 7.24 -13.26
CA LYS A 32 -20.23 7.77 -12.23
C LYS A 32 -20.25 9.30 -12.25
N GLN A 33 -19.09 9.93 -12.41
CA GLN A 33 -18.97 11.39 -12.51
C GLN A 33 -19.73 11.93 -13.73
N ASP A 34 -19.56 11.31 -14.89
CA ASP A 34 -20.22 11.75 -16.13
C ASP A 34 -21.75 11.69 -16.00
N LYS A 35 -22.27 10.65 -15.33
CA LYS A 35 -23.71 10.51 -15.04
C LYS A 35 -24.21 11.58 -14.07
N GLU A 36 -23.47 11.85 -13.00
CA GLU A 36 -23.78 12.90 -12.02
C GLU A 36 -23.77 14.30 -12.68
N LYS A 37 -22.75 14.58 -13.51
CA LYS A 37 -22.63 15.83 -14.27
C LYS A 37 -23.80 16.00 -15.24
N MET A 38 -24.14 14.97 -16.01
CA MET A 38 -25.29 14.99 -16.93
C MET A 38 -26.62 15.23 -16.19
N ARG A 39 -26.80 14.63 -14.99
CA ARG A 39 -27.99 14.84 -14.16
C ARG A 39 -28.12 16.29 -13.71
N LEU A 40 -27.01 16.91 -13.28
CA LEU A 40 -27.00 18.32 -12.88
C LEU A 40 -27.25 19.25 -14.08
N GLN A 41 -26.68 18.94 -15.24
CA GLN A 41 -26.84 19.75 -16.45
C GLN A 41 -28.29 19.68 -17.00
N CYS A 42 -28.93 18.52 -16.98
CA CYS A 42 -30.35 18.39 -17.36
C CYS A 42 -31.31 19.14 -16.41
N SER A 43 -30.91 19.43 -15.17
CA SER A 43 -31.74 20.18 -14.22
C SER A 43 -31.79 21.70 -14.49
N LEU A 44 -30.95 22.19 -15.40
CA LEU A 44 -30.87 23.59 -15.82
C LEU A 44 -31.64 23.91 -17.10
N ASP A 45 -32.03 22.90 -17.88
CA ASP A 45 -32.61 23.09 -19.21
C ASP A 45 -34.09 23.57 -19.10
N PRO A 46 -34.39 24.86 -19.37
CA PRO A 46 -35.73 25.41 -19.16
C PRO A 46 -36.73 24.99 -20.25
N ASP A 47 -36.24 24.46 -21.39
CA ASP A 47 -37.06 24.10 -22.56
C ASP A 47 -37.52 22.63 -22.55
N LYS A 48 -37.14 21.85 -21.53
CA LYS A 48 -37.75 20.54 -21.28
C LYS A 48 -38.90 20.73 -20.28
N PRO A 49 -40.14 20.34 -20.64
CA PRO A 49 -41.25 20.42 -19.70
C PRO A 49 -40.84 19.65 -18.44
N LYS A 50 -40.97 20.29 -17.27
CA LYS A 50 -40.84 19.63 -15.97
C LYS A 50 -41.81 18.46 -15.94
N THR A 51 -41.36 17.28 -16.34
CA THR A 51 -42.20 16.08 -16.36
C THR A 51 -42.53 15.78 -14.91
N LYS A 52 -43.80 16.05 -14.53
CA LYS A 52 -44.33 15.93 -13.17
C LYS A 52 -44.34 14.50 -12.62
N PHE A 53 -43.66 13.56 -13.27
CA PHE A 53 -43.66 12.14 -12.91
C PHE A 53 -42.67 11.75 -11.80
N TYR A 54 -41.83 12.67 -11.32
CA TYR A 54 -40.86 12.39 -10.25
C TYR A 54 -41.06 13.23 -8.97
N MET A 55 -42.30 13.66 -8.72
CA MET A 55 -42.73 14.17 -7.41
C MET A 55 -43.73 13.25 -6.70
N SER A 56 -43.88 11.98 -7.11
CA SER A 56 -44.68 10.99 -6.40
C SER A 56 -43.80 9.98 -5.66
N ASN A 57 -43.14 10.43 -4.58
CA ASN A 57 -42.74 9.53 -3.49
C ASN A 57 -42.48 10.28 -2.18
N LYS A 58 -43.28 11.32 -1.93
CA LYS A 58 -43.47 11.87 -0.58
C LYS A 58 -44.98 11.93 -0.37
N LEU A 59 -45.43 11.34 0.73
CA LEU A 59 -46.81 10.96 1.08
C LEU A 59 -47.25 9.63 0.44
N VAL A 60 -47.08 8.51 1.16
CA VAL A 60 -48.17 7.91 1.95
C VAL A 60 -47.57 6.96 3.02
N LYS A 61 -47.64 7.36 4.29
CA LYS A 61 -48.16 6.47 5.35
C LYS A 61 -48.78 7.33 6.45
N ARG A 62 -49.91 7.94 6.11
CA ARG A 62 -50.92 8.31 7.09
C ARG A 62 -51.40 7.00 7.71
N LEU A 63 -50.97 6.68 8.92
CA LEU A 63 -51.68 5.69 9.74
C LEU A 63 -52.95 6.37 10.24
N SER A 64 -54.04 6.18 9.50
CA SER A 64 -55.38 6.54 9.94
C SER A 64 -55.98 5.36 10.71
N SER A 65 -56.21 5.61 12.01
CA SER A 65 -57.38 5.23 12.81
C SER A 65 -57.96 3.80 12.72
N LYS A 66 -57.93 3.12 13.87
CA LYS A 66 -59.01 2.22 14.31
C LYS A 66 -59.56 2.76 15.64
N ASN A 67 -60.87 2.99 15.65
CA ASN A 67 -61.69 3.46 16.76
C ASN A 67 -61.98 2.35 17.79
N MET A 68 -62.59 2.78 18.91
CA MET A 68 -63.19 2.05 20.04
C MET A 68 -62.22 1.86 21.22
N ASP A 69 -62.31 2.67 22.28
CA ASP A 69 -63.34 2.51 23.31
C ASP A 69 -63.41 3.73 24.26
N SER A 70 -64.55 3.84 24.91
CA SER A 70 -65.05 4.92 25.77
C SER A 70 -64.64 4.82 27.26
N SER A 71 -64.77 5.95 27.96
CA SER A 71 -64.70 6.17 29.44
C SER A 71 -63.30 6.51 29.98
N ALA A 72 -63.08 7.42 30.93
CA ALA A 72 -63.85 8.47 31.58
C ALA A 72 -62.83 9.24 32.48
N GLU A 73 -63.16 10.49 32.86
CA GLU A 73 -62.59 11.23 34.02
C GLU A 73 -61.11 11.70 33.89
N SER A 74 -60.60 12.81 34.43
CA SER A 74 -61.07 14.03 35.10
C SER A 74 -59.81 14.87 35.36
N GLY A 75 -59.92 16.20 35.29
CA GLY A 75 -58.99 17.17 35.90
C GLY A 75 -57.69 17.45 35.14
N ASP A 76 -57.01 18.59 35.29
CA ASP A 76 -57.33 19.87 35.91
C ASP A 76 -56.24 20.86 35.41
N ALA A 77 -56.65 22.12 35.33
CA ALA A 77 -55.93 23.39 35.46
C ALA A 77 -54.49 23.64 34.94
N SER A 78 -54.42 24.86 34.39
CA SER A 78 -53.35 25.87 34.53
C SER A 78 -52.29 25.88 33.41
N GLY A 79 -52.01 26.99 32.71
CA GLY A 79 -52.40 28.39 32.87
C GLY A 79 -51.23 29.30 32.49
N ARG A 80 -51.51 30.39 31.74
CA ARG A 80 -50.67 31.60 31.47
C ARG A 80 -49.36 31.37 30.68
N GLY A 81 -48.99 32.19 29.69
CA GLY A 81 -49.47 33.49 29.23
C GLY A 81 -48.29 34.46 29.03
N THR A 82 -48.15 34.98 27.79
CA THR A 82 -47.50 36.28 27.41
C THR A 82 -45.98 36.37 27.62
N THR A 83 -45.08 36.97 26.80
CA THR A 83 -44.93 38.16 25.93
C THR A 83 -43.64 37.92 25.08
N GLY A 84 -43.46 38.30 23.82
CA GLY A 84 -43.22 39.66 23.32
C GLY A 84 -41.73 40.09 23.26
N GLN A 85 -41.08 39.91 22.09
CA GLN A 85 -40.06 40.79 21.44
C GLN A 85 -38.52 40.70 21.77
N PRO A 86 -37.59 41.32 20.98
CA PRO A 86 -36.49 40.64 20.24
C PRO A 86 -35.04 41.20 20.48
N GLY A 87 -34.04 40.70 19.71
CA GLY A 87 -32.63 41.15 19.66
C GLY A 87 -31.68 40.15 20.33
N ASP A 88 -30.41 39.94 19.98
CA ASP A 88 -29.47 40.50 19.01
C ASP A 88 -28.24 39.52 19.00
N GLU A 89 -27.43 39.65 17.96
CA GLU A 89 -26.16 38.98 17.61
C GLU A 89 -25.40 38.07 18.59
N GLY A 90 -24.96 36.93 18.05
CA GLY A 90 -23.95 36.06 18.65
C GLY A 90 -23.45 35.03 17.64
N ALA A 91 -22.47 35.44 16.83
CA ALA A 91 -21.82 34.64 15.79
C ALA A 91 -21.27 33.31 16.33
N THR A 92 -22.01 32.23 16.14
CA THR A 92 -21.45 30.88 16.14
C THR A 92 -21.01 30.56 14.72
N THR A 93 -19.70 30.48 14.51
CA THR A 93 -19.05 29.92 13.33
C THR A 93 -19.34 28.41 13.28
N GLU A 94 -20.60 28.06 13.02
CA GLU A 94 -20.94 26.74 12.56
C GLU A 94 -20.36 26.60 11.16
N VAL A 95 -19.27 25.83 11.05
CA VAL A 95 -18.86 25.17 9.82
C VAL A 95 -19.91 24.09 9.51
N GLY A 96 -21.15 24.52 9.37
CA GLY A 96 -22.26 23.72 8.92
C GLY A 96 -22.01 23.47 7.44
N ARG A 97 -22.05 22.20 7.04
CA ARG A 97 -22.27 21.79 5.66
C ARG A 97 -23.49 22.55 5.12
N SER A 98 -23.28 23.75 4.58
CA SER A 98 -24.34 24.52 3.96
C SER A 98 -24.73 23.80 2.70
N ILE A 99 -26.01 23.44 2.59
CA ILE A 99 -26.58 22.89 1.36
C ILE A 99 -26.25 23.89 0.24
N PRO A 100 -25.60 23.47 -0.87
CA PRO A 100 -25.14 24.43 -1.85
C PRO A 100 -26.32 25.20 -2.45
N ARG A 101 -26.30 26.52 -2.26
CA ARG A 101 -27.43 27.43 -2.50
C ARG A 101 -27.55 27.77 -3.98
N SER A 102 -26.45 27.82 -4.72
CA SER A 102 -26.45 28.09 -6.18
C SER A 102 -26.17 26.83 -7.02
N HIS A 103 -26.51 26.86 -8.32
CA HIS A 103 -26.19 25.76 -9.24
C HIS A 103 -24.68 25.56 -9.37
N SER A 104 -23.92 26.66 -9.50
CA SER A 104 -22.45 26.65 -9.53
C SER A 104 -21.87 26.02 -8.26
N GLU A 105 -22.40 26.35 -7.08
CA GLU A 105 -21.96 25.77 -5.80
C GLU A 105 -22.26 24.26 -5.71
N ARG A 106 -23.42 23.81 -6.21
CA ARG A 106 -23.73 22.37 -6.32
C ARG A 106 -22.80 21.65 -7.29
N MET A 107 -22.44 22.29 -8.39
CA MET A 107 -21.53 21.73 -9.38
C MET A 107 -20.11 21.59 -8.81
N LEU A 108 -19.59 22.65 -8.17
CA LEU A 108 -18.32 22.64 -7.44
C LEU A 108 -18.26 21.53 -6.40
N ALA A 109 -19.32 21.37 -5.59
CA ALA A 109 -19.39 20.32 -4.58
C ALA A 109 -19.25 18.92 -5.19
N VAL A 110 -19.97 18.61 -6.27
CA VAL A 110 -19.89 17.30 -6.95
C VAL A 110 -18.51 17.04 -7.54
N PHE A 111 -17.87 18.07 -8.11
CA PHE A 111 -16.51 17.93 -8.62
C PHE A 111 -15.47 17.72 -7.52
N LYS A 112 -15.56 18.48 -6.42
CA LYS A 112 -14.68 18.31 -5.24
C LYS A 112 -14.84 16.93 -4.64
N ASP A 113 -16.08 16.45 -4.48
CA ASP A 113 -16.36 15.10 -3.99
C ASP A 113 -15.78 14.03 -4.92
N HIS A 114 -15.88 14.19 -6.24
CA HIS A 114 -15.27 13.26 -7.19
C HIS A 114 -13.74 13.23 -7.06
N ILE A 115 -13.09 14.39 -6.99
CA ILE A 115 -11.63 14.49 -6.84
C ILE A 115 -11.20 13.87 -5.50
N CYS A 116 -11.96 14.06 -4.43
CA CYS A 116 -11.71 13.41 -3.14
C CYS A 116 -11.82 11.87 -3.25
N GLN A 117 -12.87 11.35 -3.89
CA GLN A 117 -13.03 9.90 -4.11
C GLN A 117 -11.91 9.31 -4.97
N GLU A 118 -11.48 10.04 -6.00
CA GLU A 118 -10.36 9.64 -6.85
C GLU A 118 -9.05 9.64 -6.07
N ARG A 119 -8.80 10.67 -5.26
CA ARG A 119 -7.63 10.75 -4.36
C ARG A 119 -7.56 9.55 -3.43
N GLU A 120 -8.62 9.30 -2.68
CA GLU A 120 -8.67 8.18 -1.72
C GLU A 120 -8.43 6.83 -2.40
N LEU A 121 -9.02 6.63 -3.58
CA LEU A 121 -8.83 5.42 -4.37
C LEU A 121 -7.38 5.27 -4.84
N LEU A 122 -6.80 6.33 -5.40
CA LEU A 122 -5.43 6.34 -5.88
C LEU A 122 -4.43 6.10 -4.74
N GLU A 123 -4.58 6.78 -3.60
CA GLU A 123 -3.73 6.59 -2.43
C GLU A 123 -3.83 5.17 -1.86
N LYS A 124 -5.05 4.62 -1.77
CA LYS A 124 -5.27 3.25 -1.32
C LYS A 124 -4.55 2.24 -2.21
N TYR A 125 -4.66 2.37 -3.54
CA TYR A 125 -3.98 1.45 -4.45
C TYR A 125 -2.48 1.69 -4.52
N HIS A 126 -2.02 2.92 -4.40
CA HIS A 126 -0.61 3.24 -4.27
C HIS A 126 0.01 2.46 -3.10
N GLU A 127 -0.62 2.50 -1.92
CA GLU A 127 -0.14 1.75 -0.76
C GLU A 127 -0.16 0.24 -1.02
N MET A 128 -1.25 -0.29 -1.59
CA MET A 128 -1.38 -1.73 -1.88
C MET A 128 -0.36 -2.23 -2.91
N ILE A 129 -0.06 -1.43 -3.94
CA ILE A 129 0.93 -1.73 -4.98
C ILE A 129 2.32 -1.79 -4.36
N PHE A 130 2.73 -0.75 -3.64
CA PHE A 130 4.07 -0.70 -3.04
C PHE A 130 4.23 -1.73 -1.90
N ALA A 131 3.19 -2.02 -1.12
CA ALA A 131 3.21 -3.10 -0.14
C ALA A 131 3.42 -4.48 -0.80
N SER A 132 2.80 -4.71 -1.97
CA SER A 132 2.98 -5.95 -2.73
C SER A 132 4.40 -6.08 -3.28
N ALA A 133 4.95 -4.99 -3.83
CA ALA A 133 6.34 -4.93 -4.30
C ALA A 133 7.33 -5.15 -3.15
N GLN A 134 7.11 -4.49 -2.01
CA GLN A 134 7.95 -4.64 -0.81
C GLN A 134 7.95 -6.09 -0.31
N LYS A 135 6.78 -6.75 -0.28
CA LYS A 135 6.68 -8.15 0.11
C LYS A 135 7.47 -9.07 -0.83
N ALA A 136 7.37 -8.85 -2.14
CA ALA A 136 8.13 -9.62 -3.13
C ALA A 136 9.64 -9.41 -2.98
N MET A 137 10.07 -8.17 -2.77
CA MET A 137 11.46 -7.81 -2.50
C MET A 137 12.01 -8.51 -1.26
N LEU A 138 11.32 -8.41 -0.11
CA LEU A 138 11.76 -9.05 1.14
C LEU A 138 11.85 -10.58 1.01
N ALA A 139 10.91 -11.18 0.27
CA ALA A 139 10.95 -12.61 -0.02
C ALA A 139 12.18 -13.00 -0.85
N SER A 140 12.50 -12.23 -1.91
CA SER A 140 13.72 -12.46 -2.70
C SER A 140 14.98 -12.27 -1.85
N GLN A 141 15.08 -11.17 -1.10
CA GLN A 141 16.23 -10.89 -0.23
C GLN A 141 16.50 -12.03 0.77
N SER A 142 15.44 -12.54 1.41
CA SER A 142 15.54 -13.71 2.30
C SER A 142 16.02 -14.96 1.57
N GLN A 143 15.51 -15.23 0.37
CA GLN A 143 15.91 -16.37 -0.44
C GLN A 143 17.38 -16.29 -0.88
N GLN A 144 17.85 -15.10 -1.25
CA GLN A 144 19.23 -14.86 -1.64
C GLN A 144 20.21 -15.12 -0.48
N LEU A 145 19.88 -14.70 0.75
CA LEU A 145 20.68 -14.99 1.94
C LEU A 145 20.71 -16.49 2.28
N LYS A 146 19.58 -17.17 2.17
CA LYS A 146 19.51 -18.63 2.34
C LYS A 146 20.39 -19.36 1.32
N MET A 147 20.32 -18.94 0.06
CA MET A 147 21.16 -19.52 -0.99
C MET A 147 22.65 -19.27 -0.73
N LEU A 148 23.02 -18.08 -0.23
CA LEU A 148 24.41 -17.76 0.13
C LEU A 148 24.90 -18.67 1.27
N HIS A 149 24.08 -18.89 2.29
CA HIS A 149 24.39 -19.79 3.39
C HIS A 149 24.55 -21.24 2.92
N ALA A 150 23.62 -21.74 2.10
CA ALA A 150 23.69 -23.09 1.54
C ALA A 150 24.97 -23.31 0.70
N LEU A 151 25.46 -22.28 0.00
CA LEU A 151 26.74 -22.34 -0.71
C LEU A 151 27.92 -22.51 0.25
N LEU A 152 27.96 -21.77 1.37
CA LEU A 152 29.00 -21.94 2.40
C LEU A 152 29.01 -23.35 2.97
N GLU A 153 27.83 -23.89 3.33
CA GLU A 153 27.72 -25.23 3.89
C GLU A 153 28.23 -26.30 2.92
N ARG A 154 27.88 -26.16 1.63
CA ARG A 154 28.35 -27.03 0.56
C ARG A 154 29.86 -26.95 0.38
N GLU A 155 30.41 -25.74 0.26
CA GLU A 155 31.86 -25.53 0.09
C GLU A 155 32.65 -26.06 1.28
N THR A 156 32.17 -25.83 2.50
CA THR A 156 32.77 -26.37 3.74
C THR A 156 32.79 -27.89 3.72
N SER A 157 31.66 -28.51 3.34
CA SER A 157 31.54 -29.97 3.25
C SER A 157 32.50 -30.56 2.20
N ASP A 158 32.61 -29.92 1.04
CA ASP A 158 33.49 -30.36 -0.04
C ASP A 158 34.97 -30.24 0.34
N VAL A 159 35.37 -29.15 1.00
CA VAL A 159 36.72 -28.99 1.57
C VAL A 159 37.03 -30.11 2.55
N MET A 160 36.15 -30.39 3.50
CA MET A 160 36.38 -31.42 4.51
C MET A 160 36.50 -32.80 3.86
N ARG A 161 35.70 -33.10 2.83
CA ARG A 161 35.81 -34.34 2.06
C ARG A 161 37.15 -34.46 1.34
N ARG A 162 37.65 -33.36 0.75
CA ARG A 162 38.97 -33.32 0.09
C ARG A 162 40.11 -33.53 1.08
N LEU A 163 40.07 -32.86 2.24
CA LEU A 163 41.07 -33.03 3.30
C LEU A 163 41.12 -34.46 3.82
N GLN A 164 39.96 -35.09 4.06
CA GLN A 164 39.90 -36.50 4.47
C GLN A 164 40.47 -37.44 3.40
N THR A 165 40.20 -37.17 2.12
CA THR A 165 40.73 -37.96 0.99
C THR A 165 42.25 -37.82 0.89
N SER A 166 42.76 -36.60 1.01
CA SER A 166 44.19 -36.29 1.02
C SER A 166 44.90 -37.00 2.19
N ARG A 167 44.36 -36.94 3.41
CA ARG A 167 44.90 -37.67 4.57
C ARG A 167 44.97 -39.18 4.31
N ARG A 168 43.91 -39.78 3.74
CA ARG A 168 43.90 -41.23 3.44
C ARG A 168 45.02 -41.60 2.45
N GLN A 169 45.25 -40.77 1.43
CA GLN A 169 46.30 -40.97 0.45
C GLN A 169 47.70 -40.83 1.07
N GLU A 170 47.91 -39.81 1.90
CA GLU A 170 49.18 -39.55 2.59
C GLU A 170 49.53 -40.68 3.59
N VAL A 171 48.57 -41.13 4.39
CA VAL A 171 48.76 -42.27 5.30
C VAL A 171 49.09 -43.56 4.53
N LYS A 172 48.47 -43.77 3.37
CA LYS A 172 48.77 -44.91 2.49
C LYS A 172 50.17 -44.82 1.88
N ALA A 173 50.64 -43.61 1.56
CA ALA A 173 52.01 -43.38 1.08
C ALA A 173 53.04 -43.63 2.19
N LEU A 174 52.82 -43.10 3.39
CA LEU A 174 53.70 -43.31 4.55
C LEU A 174 53.88 -44.80 4.89
N ALA A 175 52.79 -45.58 4.83
CA ALA A 175 52.85 -47.02 5.07
C ALA A 175 53.70 -47.80 4.05
N LYS A 176 53.93 -47.24 2.86
CA LYS A 176 54.83 -47.84 1.85
C LYS A 176 56.29 -47.42 2.04
N GLN A 177 56.53 -46.24 2.60
CA GLN A 177 57.85 -45.63 2.74
C GLN A 177 58.58 -46.05 4.02
N HIS A 178 57.85 -46.20 5.13
CA HIS A 178 58.44 -46.48 6.43
C HIS A 178 58.26 -47.94 6.84
N ARG A 179 59.36 -48.61 7.23
CA ARG A 179 59.36 -49.98 7.76
C ARG A 179 59.38 -50.03 9.30
N ASP A 180 59.89 -48.98 9.94
CA ASP A 180 59.82 -48.83 11.40
C ASP A 180 58.38 -48.49 11.82
N ARG A 181 57.85 -49.32 12.72
CA ARG A 181 56.49 -49.21 13.21
C ARG A 181 56.28 -47.96 14.05
N ASP A 182 57.23 -47.60 14.91
CA ASP A 182 57.07 -46.49 15.85
C ASP A 182 57.16 -45.15 15.13
N GLU A 183 58.10 -45.03 14.20
CA GLU A 183 58.22 -43.88 13.31
C GLU A 183 56.97 -43.70 12.44
N LEU A 184 56.43 -44.78 11.86
CA LEU A 184 55.19 -44.73 11.09
C LEU A 184 54.00 -44.26 11.93
N VAL A 185 53.91 -44.68 13.20
CA VAL A 185 52.85 -44.23 14.11
C VAL A 185 53.02 -42.74 14.43
N ARG A 186 54.24 -42.26 14.68
CA ARG A 186 54.53 -40.83 14.88
C ARG A 186 54.09 -40.00 13.68
N MET A 187 54.52 -40.37 12.48
CA MET A 187 54.17 -39.67 11.24
C MET A 187 52.65 -39.64 10.99
N LYS A 188 51.93 -40.75 11.27
CA LYS A 188 50.46 -40.76 11.17
C LYS A 188 49.77 -39.79 12.14
N ARG A 189 50.33 -39.57 13.33
CA ARG A 189 49.83 -38.58 14.30
C ARG A 189 50.07 -37.17 13.80
N GLU A 190 51.26 -36.87 13.29
CA GLU A 190 51.58 -35.56 12.71
C GLU A 190 50.67 -35.22 11.53
N VAL A 191 50.43 -36.17 10.61
CA VAL A 191 49.46 -36.01 9.51
C VAL A 191 48.05 -35.74 10.03
N ALA A 192 47.64 -36.39 11.13
CA ALA A 192 46.34 -36.14 11.74
C ALA A 192 46.24 -34.74 12.33
N SER A 193 47.27 -34.28 13.07
CA SER A 193 47.34 -32.92 13.61
C SER A 193 47.31 -31.87 12.50
N ALA A 194 48.16 -32.02 11.47
CA ALA A 194 48.21 -31.11 10.33
C ALA A 194 46.89 -31.07 9.55
N MET A 195 46.16 -32.20 9.43
CA MET A 195 44.83 -32.22 8.82
C MET A 195 43.83 -31.40 9.63
N VAL A 196 43.84 -31.50 10.96
CA VAL A 196 42.94 -30.72 11.83
C VAL A 196 43.24 -29.23 11.69
N GLU A 197 44.51 -28.83 11.75
CA GLU A 197 44.92 -27.43 11.56
C GLU A 197 44.47 -26.88 10.20
N LYS A 198 44.72 -27.62 9.12
CA LYS A 198 44.24 -27.25 7.76
C LYS A 198 42.71 -27.12 7.71
N GLY A 199 41.99 -28.04 8.37
CA GLY A 199 40.53 -28.02 8.43
C GLY A 199 39.97 -26.82 9.19
N VAL A 200 40.60 -26.47 10.32
CA VAL A 200 40.24 -25.27 11.09
C VAL A 200 40.52 -24.01 10.27
N HIS A 201 41.71 -23.90 9.68
CA HIS A 201 42.09 -22.76 8.87
C HIS A 201 41.15 -22.53 7.68
N GLU A 202 40.83 -23.59 6.92
CA GLU A 202 39.96 -23.44 5.75
C GLU A 202 38.51 -23.12 6.17
N ARG A 203 38.02 -23.64 7.29
CA ARG A 203 36.71 -23.25 7.82
C ARG A 203 36.67 -21.77 8.18
N VAL A 204 37.67 -21.26 8.89
CA VAL A 204 37.77 -19.84 9.24
C VAL A 204 37.80 -18.99 7.98
N ARG A 205 38.67 -19.33 7.02
CA ARG A 205 38.77 -18.64 5.73
C ARG A 205 37.45 -18.61 4.96
N LEU A 206 36.73 -19.74 4.87
CA LEU A 206 35.43 -19.80 4.20
C LEU A 206 34.37 -18.95 4.91
N THR A 207 34.35 -18.96 6.25
CA THR A 207 33.46 -18.11 7.05
C THR A 207 33.73 -16.63 6.80
N GLU A 208 34.99 -16.19 6.82
CA GLU A 208 35.34 -14.79 6.53
C GLU A 208 34.92 -14.35 5.11
N ILE A 209 35.09 -15.23 4.11
CA ILE A 209 34.65 -14.96 2.74
C ILE A 209 33.12 -14.86 2.67
N TYR A 210 32.41 -15.75 3.38
CA TYR A 210 30.96 -15.71 3.46
C TYR A 210 30.47 -14.42 4.12
N GLU A 211 31.07 -14.00 5.23
CA GLU A 211 30.69 -12.78 5.93
C GLU A 211 30.85 -11.55 5.04
N LYS A 212 31.99 -11.41 4.35
CA LYS A 212 32.21 -10.32 3.39
C LYS A 212 31.16 -10.33 2.27
N LYS A 213 30.82 -11.50 1.73
CA LYS A 213 29.78 -11.63 0.70
C LYS A 213 28.37 -11.32 1.25
N ARG A 214 28.10 -11.68 2.51
CA ARG A 214 26.83 -11.42 3.18
C ARG A 214 26.65 -9.92 3.40
N GLU A 215 27.68 -9.25 3.93
CA GLU A 215 27.67 -7.80 4.16
C GLU A 215 27.46 -7.01 2.87
N GLU A 216 28.17 -7.37 1.78
CA GLU A 216 27.97 -6.73 0.49
C GLU A 216 26.56 -6.98 -0.07
N LEU A 217 26.03 -8.19 0.09
CA LEU A 217 24.66 -8.50 -0.34
C LEU A 217 23.61 -7.73 0.48
N GLU A 218 23.81 -7.61 1.79
CA GLU A 218 22.96 -6.80 2.67
C GLU A 218 23.04 -5.31 2.34
N ARG A 219 24.23 -4.80 1.98
CA ARG A 219 24.40 -3.43 1.47
C ARG A 219 23.56 -3.20 0.22
N GLN A 220 23.62 -4.12 -0.75
CA GLN A 220 22.78 -4.07 -1.95
C GLN A 220 21.29 -4.14 -1.61
N HIS A 221 20.88 -5.01 -0.67
CA HIS A 221 19.49 -5.10 -0.20
C HIS A 221 18.99 -3.79 0.42
N ASN A 222 19.83 -3.12 1.21
CA ASN A 222 19.53 -1.80 1.78
C ASN A 222 19.34 -0.76 0.68
N GLU A 223 20.21 -0.76 -0.33
CA GLU A 223 20.14 0.17 -1.45
C GLU A 223 18.83 0.01 -2.24
N ILE A 224 18.44 -1.23 -2.57
CA ILE A 224 17.16 -1.52 -3.22
C ILE A 224 15.95 -1.12 -2.34
N ARG A 225 16.04 -1.32 -1.01
CA ARG A 225 15.00 -0.87 -0.07
C ARG A 225 14.84 0.65 -0.09
N ASN A 226 15.95 1.38 -0.12
CA ASN A 226 15.95 2.84 -0.20
C ASN A 226 15.40 3.33 -1.53
N GLN A 227 15.78 2.69 -2.65
CA GLN A 227 15.23 2.99 -3.97
C GLN A 227 13.71 2.80 -4.02
N LEU A 228 13.19 1.68 -3.50
CA LEU A 228 11.75 1.41 -3.47
C LEU A 228 11.00 2.42 -2.61
N SER A 229 11.55 2.79 -1.45
CA SER A 229 10.99 3.84 -0.61
C SER A 229 11.01 5.21 -1.30
N GLY A 230 12.10 5.53 -2.02
CA GLY A 230 12.23 6.75 -2.80
C GLY A 230 11.23 6.83 -3.94
N GLU A 231 11.05 5.75 -4.70
CA GLU A 231 10.04 5.66 -5.76
C GLU A 231 8.63 5.78 -5.21
N LYS A 232 8.35 5.14 -4.07
CA LYS A 232 7.06 5.27 -3.37
C LYS A 232 6.76 6.73 -3.04
N ALA A 233 7.69 7.41 -2.37
CA ALA A 233 7.53 8.81 -2.00
C ALA A 233 7.37 9.73 -3.22
N LYS A 234 8.21 9.55 -4.25
CA LYS A 234 8.17 10.33 -5.49
C LYS A 234 6.85 10.14 -6.24
N ALA A 235 6.39 8.89 -6.38
CA ALA A 235 5.12 8.58 -7.02
C ALA A 235 3.93 9.17 -6.24
N LYS A 236 3.95 9.11 -4.90
CA LYS A 236 2.91 9.74 -4.06
C LYS A 236 2.89 11.26 -4.23
N ALA A 237 4.04 11.91 -4.19
CA ALA A 237 4.15 13.36 -4.38
C ALA A 237 3.65 13.78 -5.77
N SER A 238 4.01 13.04 -6.82
CA SER A 238 3.52 13.30 -8.18
C SER A 238 2.00 13.20 -8.28
N LEU A 239 1.42 12.16 -7.68
CA LEU A 239 -0.03 11.92 -7.65
C LEU A 239 -0.77 13.05 -6.93
N LEU A 240 -0.29 13.47 -5.76
CA LEU A 240 -0.89 14.58 -5.01
C LEU A 240 -0.83 15.90 -5.78
N ASN A 241 0.33 16.22 -6.35
CA ASN A 241 0.50 17.44 -7.16
C ASN A 241 -0.41 17.45 -8.40
N GLU A 242 -0.66 16.29 -9.02
CA GLU A 242 -1.56 16.19 -10.17
C GLU A 242 -3.03 16.39 -9.78
N LEU A 243 -3.46 15.80 -8.65
CA LEU A 243 -4.82 15.97 -8.13
C LEU A 243 -5.08 17.40 -7.66
N GLU A 244 -4.11 18.04 -7.01
CA GLU A 244 -4.19 19.44 -6.59
C GLU A 244 -4.30 20.36 -7.81
N ARG A 245 -3.45 20.15 -8.84
CA ARG A 245 -3.55 20.88 -10.11
C ARG A 245 -4.90 20.68 -10.80
N ARG A 246 -5.50 19.48 -10.70
CA ARG A 246 -6.83 19.22 -11.26
C ARG A 246 -7.94 19.90 -10.46
N SER A 247 -7.82 19.92 -9.13
CA SER A 247 -8.76 20.64 -8.25
C SER A 247 -8.77 22.13 -8.54
N ALA A 248 -7.59 22.76 -8.62
CA ALA A 248 -7.47 24.19 -8.91
C ALA A 248 -8.06 24.57 -10.27
N ARG A 249 -7.87 23.73 -11.30
CA ARG A 249 -8.49 23.96 -12.63
C ARG A 249 -10.00 23.90 -12.58
N VAL A 250 -10.57 22.93 -11.87
CA VAL A 250 -12.03 22.79 -11.80
C VAL A 250 -12.67 23.95 -11.03
N GLU A 251 -11.99 24.46 -10.00
CA GLU A 251 -12.42 25.69 -9.31
C GLU A 251 -12.40 26.89 -10.27
N GLN A 252 -11.30 27.08 -11.00
CA GLN A 252 -11.17 28.15 -11.99
C GLN A 252 -12.22 28.06 -13.11
N ASP A 253 -12.47 26.86 -13.67
CA ASP A 253 -13.42 26.67 -14.77
C ASP A 253 -14.86 27.00 -14.37
N ILE A 254 -15.22 26.83 -13.09
CA ILE A 254 -16.57 27.13 -12.59
C ILE A 254 -16.70 28.61 -12.19
N ASP A 255 -15.62 29.21 -11.69
CA ASP A 255 -15.58 30.65 -11.42
C ASP A 255 -15.66 31.48 -12.72
N LEU A 256 -15.06 31.00 -13.81
CA LEU A 256 -15.07 31.64 -15.13
C LEU A 256 -16.34 31.41 -15.96
N ASP A 257 -17.28 30.57 -15.50
CA ASP A 257 -18.55 30.38 -16.21
C ASP A 257 -19.34 31.71 -16.17
N PRO A 258 -19.56 32.41 -17.29
CA PRO A 258 -20.16 33.75 -17.32
C PRO A 258 -21.60 33.81 -16.77
N ARG A 259 -22.22 32.65 -16.50
CA ARG A 259 -23.52 32.53 -15.83
C ARG A 259 -23.43 32.57 -14.29
N SER A 260 -22.22 32.53 -13.72
CA SER A 260 -21.97 32.73 -12.28
C SER A 260 -21.97 34.23 -11.90
N SER A 261 -21.66 35.09 -12.87
CA SER A 261 -21.59 36.55 -12.76
C SER A 261 -22.92 37.29 -12.92
N ASP A 262 -24.01 36.60 -13.31
CA ASP A 262 -25.37 37.16 -13.30
C ASP A 262 -26.04 36.94 -11.93
N ARG A 263 -25.53 37.62 -10.91
CA ARG A 263 -26.25 37.89 -9.65
C ARG A 263 -25.89 39.24 -9.07
#